data_AF-A0A418QH93-F1
#
_entry.id   AF-A0A418QH93-F1
#
_cell.length_a   1.000
_cell.length_b   1.000
_cell.length_c   1.000
_cell.angle_alpha   90.00
_cell.angle_beta   90.00
_cell.angle_gamma   90.00
#
_symmetry.space_group_name_H-M   'P 1'
#
loop_
_entity.id
_entity.type
_entity.pdbx_description
1 polymer ?
#
loop_
_entity_poly.entity_id
_entity_poly.type
_entity_poly.pdbx_seq_one_letter_code
_entity_poly.pdbx_strand_id
1 'polypeptide(L)' 'RLWRSVKWECVYLNPATDGGHLYEQLQAYFSYYNHQRPHQGLKGQTPAQIFAQNPTFSPPPICLTNAS' A
#
# COMPACT_ATOMS: atom_id res chain seq x y z
N ARG A 1 4.33 5.63 -6.00
CA ARG A 1 3.14 5.76 -6.88
C ARG A 1 1.81 5.44 -6.17
N LEU A 2 1.81 4.65 -5.10
CA LEU A 2 0.61 4.24 -4.36
C LEU A 2 -0.37 5.39 -4.07
N TRP A 3 0.04 6.38 -3.24
CA TRP A 3 -0.83 7.46 -2.81
C TRP A 3 -1.41 8.30 -3.95
N ARG A 4 -0.70 8.39 -5.08
CA ARG A 4 -1.24 9.09 -6.23
C ARG A 4 -2.43 8.36 -6.84
N SER A 5 -2.32 7.04 -6.92
CA SER A 5 -3.34 6.14 -7.46
C SER A 5 -4.54 6.09 -6.51
N VAL A 6 -4.32 5.95 -5.20
CA VAL A 6 -5.39 5.98 -4.19
C VAL A 6 -6.22 7.25 -4.31
N LYS A 7 -5.58 8.43 -4.33
CA LYS A 7 -6.32 9.69 -4.42
C LYS A 7 -7.13 9.78 -5.70
N TRP A 8 -6.55 9.48 -6.87
CA TRP A 8 -7.26 9.59 -8.14
C TRP A 8 -8.31 8.50 -8.31
N GLU A 9 -7.88 7.24 -8.31
CA GLU A 9 -8.68 6.11 -8.75
C GLU A 9 -9.73 5.71 -7.70
N CYS A 10 -9.44 5.88 -6.40
CA CYS A 10 -10.37 5.57 -5.32
C CYS A 10 -11.18 6.81 -4.91
N VAL A 11 -10.50 7.84 -4.36
CA VAL A 11 -11.18 8.93 -3.64
C VAL A 11 -11.82 9.97 -4.56
N TYR A 12 -11.10 10.46 -5.58
CA TYR A 12 -11.60 11.52 -6.46
C TYR A 12 -12.67 11.02 -7.43
N LEU A 13 -12.50 9.81 -7.98
CA LEU A 13 -13.48 9.24 -8.92
C LEU A 13 -14.71 8.67 -8.22
N ASN A 14 -14.59 8.23 -6.96
CA ASN A 14 -15.69 7.63 -6.19
C ASN A 14 -15.79 8.30 -4.81
N PRO A 15 -16.30 9.54 -4.73
CA PRO A 15 -16.39 10.23 -3.45
C PRO A 15 -17.27 9.45 -2.47
N ALA A 16 -16.74 9.18 -1.29
CA ALA A 16 -17.48 8.51 -0.22
C ALA A 16 -18.52 9.44 0.39
N THR A 17 -19.62 8.85 0.87
CA THR A 17 -20.75 9.55 1.51
C THR A 17 -20.43 9.98 2.94
N ASP A 18 -19.60 9.19 3.62
CA ASP A 18 -19.19 9.38 5.01
C ASP A 18 -17.85 8.66 5.27
N GLY A 19 -17.35 8.76 6.50
CA GLY A 19 -16.08 8.16 6.89
C GLY A 19 -16.07 6.63 6.89
N GLY A 20 -17.21 5.99 7.17
CA GLY A 20 -17.34 4.53 7.14
C GLY A 20 -17.25 4.00 5.71
N HIS A 21 -18.00 4.61 4.80
CA HIS A 21 -17.93 4.29 3.39
C HIS A 21 -16.51 4.55 2.82
N LEU A 22 -15.84 5.62 3.22
CA LEU A 22 -14.45 5.88 2.83
C LEU A 22 -13.50 4.77 3.30
N TYR A 23 -13.68 4.31 4.54
CA TYR A 23 -12.88 3.23 5.10
C TYR A 23 -13.05 1.92 4.30
N GLU A 24 -14.28 1.53 3.99
CA GLU A 24 -14.58 0.34 3.19
C GLU A 24 -13.99 0.44 1.78
N GLN A 25 -14.14 1.59 1.11
CA GLN A 25 -13.54 1.84 -0.19
C GLN A 25 -12.01 1.68 -0.17
N LEU A 26 -11.34 2.29 0.82
CA LEU A 26 -9.89 2.21 0.95
C LEU A 26 -9.46 0.75 1.20
N GLN A 27 -10.16 0.04 2.08
CA GLN A 27 -9.87 -1.37 2.39
C GLN A 27 -9.97 -2.25 1.14
N ALA A 28 -11.04 -2.10 0.35
CA ALA A 28 -11.20 -2.79 -0.93
C ALA A 28 -10.10 -2.41 -1.93
N TYR A 29 -9.79 -1.11 -2.06
CA TYR A 29 -8.79 -0.62 -2.99
C TYR A 29 -7.38 -1.13 -2.66
N PHE A 30 -6.98 -1.13 -1.38
CA PHE A 30 -5.68 -1.67 -0.97
C PHE A 30 -5.60 -3.18 -1.18
N SER A 31 -6.69 -3.93 -0.94
CA SER A 31 -6.75 -5.36 -1.24
C SER A 31 -6.48 -5.62 -2.73
N TYR A 32 -7.17 -4.90 -3.61
CA TYR A 32 -6.96 -4.95 -5.06
C TYR A 32 -5.52 -4.54 -5.46
N TYR A 33 -5.03 -3.40 -4.96
CA TYR A 33 -3.70 -2.89 -5.30
C TYR A 33 -2.59 -3.87 -4.92
N ASN A 34 -2.72 -4.52 -3.77
CA ASN A 34 -1.71 -5.41 -3.21
C ASN A 34 -1.75 -6.82 -3.82
N HIS A 35 -2.92 -7.34 -4.19
CA HIS A 35 -3.07 -8.76 -4.55
C HIS A 35 -3.41 -8.99 -6.02
N GLN A 36 -3.94 -7.99 -6.73
CA GLN A 36 -4.50 -8.18 -8.06
C GLN A 36 -3.86 -7.29 -9.11
N ARG A 37 -3.48 -6.05 -8.75
CA ARG A 37 -2.90 -5.11 -9.72
C ARG A 37 -1.45 -5.49 -10.07
N PRO A 38 -1.13 -5.77 -11.35
CA PRO A 38 0.25 -5.93 -11.80
C PRO A 38 0.96 -4.56 -11.83
N HIS A 39 2.18 -4.48 -11.30
CA HIS A 39 2.96 -3.23 -11.28
C HIS A 39 4.14 -3.32 -12.25
N GLN A 40 4.24 -2.38 -13.18
CA GLN A 40 5.37 -2.32 -14.13
C GLN A 40 6.73 -2.23 -13.41
N GLY A 41 6.80 -1.48 -12.32
CA GLY A 41 8.00 -1.40 -11.48
C GLY A 41 8.35 -2.71 -10.76
N LEU A 42 7.42 -3.66 -10.67
CA LEU A 42 7.60 -5.01 -10.11
C LEU A 42 7.61 -6.08 -11.21
N LYS A 43 7.96 -5.72 -12.46
CA LYS A 43 7.97 -6.64 -13.60
C LYS A 43 6.62 -7.35 -13.83
N GLY A 44 5.52 -6.65 -13.56
CA GLY A 44 4.16 -7.20 -13.71
C GLY A 44 3.66 -8.01 -12.50
N GLN A 45 4.45 -8.14 -11.44
CA GLN A 45 4.03 -8.80 -10.21
C GLN A 45 3.25 -7.84 -9.29
N THR A 46 2.55 -8.40 -8.32
CA THR A 46 1.82 -7.68 -7.27
C THR A 46 2.70 -7.46 -6.04
N PRO A 47 2.42 -6.44 -5.20
CA PRO A 47 3.17 -6.22 -3.97
C PRO A 47 3.13 -7.44 -3.05
N ALA A 48 1.98 -8.13 -2.95
CA ALA A 48 1.86 -9.34 -2.16
C ALA A 48 2.83 -10.43 -2.66
N GLN A 49 2.99 -10.62 -3.97
CA GLN A 49 3.93 -11.61 -4.52
C GLN A 49 5.39 -11.33 -4.15
N ILE A 50 5.79 -10.05 -4.08
CA ILE A 50 7.17 -9.65 -3.79
C ILE A 50 7.45 -9.60 -2.27
N PHE A 51 6.50 -9.12 -1.48
CA PHE A 51 6.72 -8.81 -0.05
C PHE A 51 6.15 -9.84 0.93
N ALA A 52 5.30 -10.79 0.49
CA ALA A 52 4.74 -11.80 1.40
C ALA A 52 5.78 -12.72 2.06
N GLN A 53 7.04 -12.70 1.59
CA GLN A 53 8.10 -13.59 2.09
C GLN A 53 9.13 -12.93 3.02
N ASN A 54 8.97 -11.66 3.45
CA ASN A 54 10.04 -11.00 4.21
C ASN A 54 9.55 -10.20 5.44
N PRO A 55 9.37 -10.82 6.62
CA PRO A 55 9.25 -10.09 7.89
C PRO A 55 10.63 -9.72 8.47
N THR A 56 11.55 -9.24 7.63
CA THR A 56 12.79 -8.61 8.11
C THR A 56 12.92 -7.26 7.43
N PHE A 57 12.11 -6.32 7.92
CA PHE A 57 12.64 -4.98 8.08
C PHE A 57 13.82 -5.11 9.05
N SER A 58 15.03 -5.31 8.51
CA SER A 58 16.25 -5.06 9.26
C SER A 58 16.49 -3.56 9.11
N PRO A 59 16.08 -2.72 10.08
CA PRO A 59 16.49 -1.32 10.04
C PRO A 59 18.02 -1.28 9.94
N PRO A 60 18.60 -0.35 9.16
CA PRO A 60 20.03 -0.14 9.20
C PRO A 60 20.44 0.15 10.67
N PRO A 61 21.60 -0.36 11.15
CA PRO A 61 22.03 -0.24 12.55
C PRO A 61 22.21 1.21 13.05
N ILE A 62 22.06 2.19 12.16
CA ILE A 62 22.20 3.62 12.43
C ILE A 62 21.16 4.11 13.46
N CYS A 63 20.01 3.44 13.62
CA CYS A 63 18.96 3.88 14.55
C CYS A 63 19.10 3.34 16.00
N LEU A 64 20.12 2.53 16.32
CA LEU A 64 20.29 1.92 17.66
C LEU A 64 21.46 2.47 18.47
N THR A 65 22.25 3.39 17.93
CA THR A 65 23.31 4.06 18.69
C THR A 65 22.82 5.42 19.16
N ASN A 66 22.15 5.43 20.31
CA ASN A 66 22.22 6.47 21.36
C ASN A 66 20.97 6.40 22.24
N ALA A 67 20.99 5.48 23.20
CA ALA A 67 20.34 5.70 24.49
C ALA A 67 21.46 5.69 25.52
N SER A 68 21.69 6.85 26.14
CA SER A 68 22.56 7.03 27.31
C SER A 68 22.05 6.27 28.52
#